data_AF-A0A497FLB8-F1
#
_entry.id   AF-A0A497FLB8-F1
#
_cell.length_a   1.000
_cell.length_b   1.000
_cell.length_c   1.000
_cell.angle_alpha   90.00
_cell.angle_beta   90.00
_cell.angle_gamma   90.00
#
_symmetry.space_group_name_H-M   'P 1'
#
loop_
_entity.id
_entity.type
_entity.pdbx_description
1 polymer ?
#
loop_
_entity_poly.entity_id
_entity_poly.type
_entity_poly.pdbx_seq_one_letter_code
_entity_poly.pdbx_strand_id
1 'polypeptide(L)' 'YKLYFVYLKSDPESMIAIRNAFKELGLEDKLIDTVSDETYKRIVEEGFKPALAHPAAVNELAETLKKYLG' A
#
# COMPACT_ATOMS: atom_id res chain seq x y z
N TYR A 1 -12.80 -15.88 4.08
CA TYR A 1 -12.63 -14.74 3.15
C TYR A 1 -11.14 -14.45 3.02
N LYS A 2 -10.59 -14.34 1.81
CA LYS A 2 -9.18 -13.98 1.59
C LYS A 2 -9.10 -12.47 1.34
N LEU A 3 -8.46 -11.73 2.25
CA LEU A 3 -8.11 -10.32 2.05
C LEU A 3 -6.84 -10.23 1.22
N TYR A 4 -6.77 -9.29 0.28
CA TYR A 4 -5.61 -9.09 -0.57
C TYR A 4 -4.97 -7.74 -0.22
N PHE A 5 -3.75 -7.78 0.31
CA PHE A 5 -2.97 -6.59 0.60
C PHE A 5 -2.13 -6.25 -0.60
N VAL A 6 -2.21 -4.99 -1.06
CA VAL A 6 -1.29 -4.47 -2.05
C VAL A 6 -0.26 -3.64 -1.32
N TYR A 7 0.93 -4.19 -1.21
CA TYR A 7 2.09 -3.55 -0.61
C TYR A 7 3.06 -3.20 -1.72
N LEU A 8 3.03 -1.95 -2.18
CA LEU A 8 3.82 -1.56 -3.34
C LEU A 8 4.64 -0.31 -3.17
N LYS A 9 5.85 -0.44 -3.70
CA LYS A 9 6.66 0.62 -4.25
C LYS A 9 5.93 1.02 -5.51
N SER A 10 5.29 2.17 -5.55
CA SER A 10 4.64 2.51 -6.81
C SER A 10 4.48 4.00 -6.94
N ASP A 11 5.12 4.47 -7.99
CA ASP A 11 4.69 5.68 -8.64
C ASP A 11 3.16 5.64 -8.88
N PRO A 12 2.50 6.80 -9.03
CA PRO A 12 1.06 6.89 -9.19
C PRO A 12 0.46 5.99 -10.30
N GLU A 13 1.19 5.73 -11.39
CA GLU A 13 0.70 4.95 -12.53
C GLU A 13 0.51 3.47 -12.18
N SER A 14 1.47 2.90 -11.44
CA SER A 14 1.41 1.51 -10.99
C SER A 14 0.21 1.26 -10.06
N MET A 15 -0.10 2.20 -9.16
CA MET A 15 -1.27 2.09 -8.27
C MET A 15 -2.59 2.21 -9.03
N ILE A 16 -2.67 3.08 -10.04
CA ILE A 16 -3.85 3.20 -10.89
C ILE A 16 -4.10 1.88 -11.63
N ALA A 17 -3.07 1.28 -12.22
CA ALA A 17 -3.20 -0.01 -12.93
C ALA A 17 -3.77 -1.11 -12.03
N ILE A 18 -3.36 -1.16 -10.77
CA ILE A 18 -3.82 -2.19 -9.82
C ILE A 18 -5.23 -1.93 -9.35
N ARG A 19 -5.57 -0.68 -9.01
CA ARG A 19 -6.96 -0.30 -8.67
C ARG A 19 -7.90 -0.68 -9.82
N ASN A 20 -7.48 -0.46 -11.06
CA ASN A 20 -8.24 -0.87 -12.25
C ASN A 20 -8.38 -2.39 -12.35
N ALA A 21 -7.31 -3.17 -12.16
CA ALA A 21 -7.38 -4.63 -12.20
C ALA A 21 -8.33 -5.21 -11.13
N PHE A 22 -8.31 -4.68 -9.91
CA PHE A 22 -9.24 -5.09 -8.85
C PHE A 22 -10.69 -4.70 -9.18
N LYS A 23 -10.88 -3.52 -9.78
CA LYS A 23 -12.18 -3.04 -10.27
C LYS A 23 -12.76 -3.93 -11.36
N GLU A 24 -11.96 -4.31 -12.36
CA GLU A 24 -12.39 -5.23 -13.43
C GLU A 24 -12.85 -6.59 -12.90
N LEU A 25 -12.27 -7.05 -11.78
CA LEU A 25 -12.64 -8.30 -11.14
C LEU A 25 -13.79 -8.17 -10.12
N GLY A 26 -14.29 -6.96 -9.87
CA GLY A 26 -15.28 -6.70 -8.83
C GLY A 26 -14.76 -7.01 -7.41
N LEU A 27 -13.48 -6.77 -7.16
CA LEU A 27 -12.78 -7.05 -5.90
C LEU A 27 -12.32 -5.77 -5.19
N GLU A 28 -12.91 -4.63 -5.50
CA GLU A 28 -12.54 -3.31 -4.99
C GLU A 28 -12.57 -3.26 -3.45
N ASP A 29 -13.54 -3.96 -2.85
CA ASP A 29 -13.72 -4.11 -1.39
C ASP A 29 -12.61 -4.96 -0.72
N LYS A 30 -11.85 -5.69 -1.52
CA LYS A 30 -10.75 -6.57 -1.07
C LYS A 30 -9.38 -5.97 -1.31
N LEU A 31 -9.31 -4.81 -1.95
CA LEU A 31 -8.09 -4.04 -2.13
C LEU A 31 -7.89 -3.14 -0.91
N ILE A 32 -6.81 -3.39 -0.17
CA ILE A 32 -6.38 -2.49 0.90
C ILE A 32 -5.08 -1.84 0.47
N ASP A 33 -5.14 -0.53 0.28
CA ASP A 33 -4.00 0.32 0.01
C ASP A 33 -3.28 0.64 1.32
N THR A 34 -1.95 0.54 1.31
CA THR A 34 -1.11 0.69 2.50
C THR A 34 0.06 1.59 2.16
N VAL A 35 0.55 2.36 3.14
CA VAL A 35 1.53 3.44 2.94
C VAL A 35 0.88 4.64 2.26
N SER A 36 0.54 5.65 3.05
CA SER A 36 0.00 6.91 2.53
C SER A 36 0.97 7.61 1.59
N ASP A 37 0.46 8.38 0.63
CA ASP A 37 1.26 9.22 -0.27
C ASP A 37 2.20 10.15 0.51
N GLU A 38 1.76 10.63 1.66
CA GLU A 38 2.53 11.50 2.55
C GLU A 38 3.73 10.77 3.18
N THR A 39 3.50 9.56 3.71
CA THR A 39 4.59 8.73 4.23
C THR A 39 5.54 8.30 3.13
N TYR A 40 5.03 7.91 1.96
CA TYR A 40 5.88 7.57 0.82
C TYR A 40 6.75 8.75 0.38
N LYS A 41 6.15 9.94 0.23
CA LYS A 41 6.87 11.16 -0.13
C LYS A 41 7.97 11.49 0.87
N ARG A 42 7.68 11.42 2.17
CA ARG A 42 8.68 11.63 3.23
C ARG A 42 9.85 10.65 3.11
N ILE A 43 9.58 9.36 2.92
CA ILE A 43 10.61 8.32 2.80
C ILE A 43 11.49 8.56 1.57
N VAL A 44 10.88 8.99 0.45
CA VAL A 44 11.61 9.33 -0.78
C VAL A 44 12.49 10.56 -0.58
N GLU A 45 11.99 11.60 0.11
CA GLU A 45 12.75 12.81 0.45
C GLU A 45 13.94 12.51 1.38
N GLU A 46 13.80 11.54 2.28
CA GLU A 46 14.88 11.03 3.14
C GLU A 46 15.94 10.21 2.35
N GLY A 47 15.67 9.86 1.09
CA GLY A 47 16.57 9.08 0.25
C GLY A 47 16.63 7.60 0.59
N PHE A 48 15.73 7.09 1.44
CA PHE A 48 15.75 5.71 1.91
C PHE A 48 15.28 4.74 0.81
N LYS A 49 16.12 3.76 0.47
CA LYS A 49 15.82 2.76 -0.57
C LYS A 49 16.08 1.33 -0.08
N PRO A 50 15.13 0.40 -0.25
CA PRO A 50 13.79 0.60 -0.83
C PRO A 50 12.83 1.27 0.16
N ALA A 51 12.01 2.21 -0.30
CA ALA A 51 11.08 2.98 0.54
C ALA A 51 10.15 2.10 1.39
N LEU A 52 9.75 0.94 0.86
CA LEU A 52 8.95 -0.05 1.58
C LEU A 52 9.62 -0.59 2.85
N ALA A 53 10.94 -0.77 2.84
CA ALA A 53 11.66 -1.26 4.02
C ALA A 53 11.84 -0.18 5.11
N HIS A 54 11.37 1.05 4.87
CA HIS A 54 11.45 2.10 5.86
C HIS A 54 10.54 1.78 7.07
N PRO A 55 10.99 2.01 8.31
CA PRO A 55 10.21 1.70 9.51
C PRO A 55 8.80 2.31 9.50
N ALA A 56 8.64 3.51 8.94
CA ALA A 56 7.32 4.15 8.83
C ALA A 56 6.35 3.37 7.91
N ALA A 57 6.85 2.87 6.76
CA ALA A 57 6.04 2.08 5.84
C ALA A 57 5.65 0.72 6.45
N VAL A 58 6.59 0.09 7.17
CA VAL A 58 6.33 -1.17 7.90
C VAL A 58 5.31 -0.97 9.01
N ASN A 59 5.40 0.13 9.76
CA ASN A 59 4.44 0.44 10.82
C ASN A 59 3.04 0.71 10.26
N GLU A 60 2.91 1.47 9.18
CA GLU A 60 1.61 1.70 8.54
C GLU A 60 0.99 0.39 8.01
N LEU A 61 1.80 -0.49 7.43
CA LEU A 61 1.34 -1.82 7.04
C LEU A 61 0.84 -2.60 8.26
N ALA A 62 1.58 -2.61 9.37
CA ALA A 62 1.20 -3.32 10.58
C ALA A 62 -0.11 -2.80 11.18
N GLU A 63 -0.29 -1.47 11.26
CA GLU A 63 -1.52 -0.86 11.75
C GLU A 63 -2.71 -1.13 10.82
N THR A 64 -2.48 -1.09 9.51
CA THR A 64 -3.47 -1.48 8.51
C THR A 64 -3.88 -2.95 8.70
N LEU A 65 -2.92 -3.86 8.83
CA LEU A 65 -3.19 -5.27 9.07
C LEU A 65 -3.98 -5.50 10.35
N LYS A 66 -3.64 -4.83 11.45
CA LYS A 66 -4.40 -4.91 12.72
C LYS A 66 -5.85 -4.47 12.55
N LYS A 67 -6.10 -3.39 11.81
CA LYS A 67 -7.46 -2.88 11.56
C LYS A 67 -8.35 -3.87 10.79
N TYR A 68 -7.77 -4.64 9.87
CA TYR A 68 -8.52 -5.54 9.00
C TYR A 68 -8.51 -7.01 9.44
N LEU A 69 -7.57 -7.40 10.32
CA LEU A 69 -7.42 -8.78 10.81
C LEU A 69 -7.76 -8.95 12.30
N GLY A 70 -7.80 -7.86 13.08
CA GLY A 70 -8.22 -7.84 14.49
C GLY A 70 -9.70 -7.56 14.63
#